data_AF-A0A845YWJ8-F1
#
_entry.id   AF-A0A845YWJ8-F1
#
_cell.length_a   1.000
_cell.length_b   1.000
_cell.length_c   1.000
_cell.angle_alpha   90.00
_cell.angle_beta   90.00
_cell.angle_gamma   90.00
#
_symmetry.space_group_name_H-M   'P 1'
#
loop_
_entity.id
_entity.type
_entity.pdbx_description
1 polymer ?
#
loop_
_entity_poly.entity_id
_entity_poly.type
_entity_poly.pdbx_seq_one_letter_code
_entity_poly.pdbx_strand_id
1 'polypeptide(L)'
;MYTAEWLLETTRYFCDIGFFEAYSKLPDEDLIEIIIFLKRISEERRYYYSNLAPDHLLSLDEVNYQASIDPSKEHKLFDEEKDYQIVELDTKRVICANHYIESFWGDDLPPYKFEDFVKLLEELSKISRGNFIPNEIVESGKEQISFKLKYCNFVPVHCSLVPNGPPDDPFILAGDINPTLLGTGYQFEHLDCGDPILLILLSEDEKCKLIQDRGWKFLPDYWMFDPTDISPYMQLKRNLQLRPID
;
A
#
# COMPACT_ATOMS: atom_id res chain seq x y z
N MET A 1 13.42 -27.16 12.65
CA MET A 1 12.91 -26.40 13.82
C MET A 1 13.22 -24.90 13.76
N TYR A 2 14.13 -24.43 12.91
CA TYR A 2 14.45 -22.99 12.76
C TYR A 2 13.32 -22.13 12.14
N THR A 3 12.29 -22.72 11.55
CA THR A 3 11.26 -21.99 10.80
C THR A 3 10.23 -21.27 11.67
N ALA A 4 10.01 -21.69 12.92
CA ALA A 4 9.00 -21.10 13.78
C ALA A 4 9.51 -19.86 14.55
N GLU A 5 10.78 -19.84 14.92
CA GLU A 5 11.34 -18.77 15.77
C GLU A 5 11.41 -17.43 15.03
N TRP A 6 12.02 -17.39 13.85
CA TRP A 6 12.08 -16.15 13.05
C TRP A 6 10.69 -15.66 12.66
N LEU A 7 9.78 -16.59 12.34
CA LEU A 7 8.42 -16.27 11.92
C LEU A 7 7.67 -15.58 13.05
N LEU A 8 7.80 -16.12 14.26
CA LEU A 8 7.17 -15.56 15.45
C LEU A 8 7.77 -14.20 15.80
N GLU A 9 9.10 -14.09 15.87
CA GLU A 9 9.79 -12.84 16.19
C GLU A 9 9.42 -11.72 15.21
N THR A 10 9.44 -12.02 13.90
CA THR A 10 9.10 -11.07 12.84
C THR A 10 7.63 -10.66 12.93
N THR A 11 6.73 -11.63 13.10
CA THR A 11 5.29 -11.33 13.25
C THR A 11 5.03 -10.47 14.48
N ARG A 12 5.68 -10.77 15.61
CA ARG A 12 5.54 -9.99 16.85
C ARG A 12 6.04 -8.56 16.68
N TYR A 13 7.18 -8.38 16.03
CA TYR A 13 7.65 -7.04 15.66
C TYR A 13 6.58 -6.27 14.87
N PHE A 14 5.99 -6.87 13.83
CA PHE A 14 4.94 -6.22 13.03
C PHE A 14 3.66 -5.95 13.83
N CYS A 15 3.26 -6.85 14.73
CA CYS A 15 2.18 -6.61 15.68
C CYS A 15 2.44 -5.38 16.57
N ASP A 16 3.66 -5.23 17.09
CA ASP A 16 4.06 -4.14 18.00
C ASP A 16 4.07 -2.76 17.30
N ILE A 17 4.24 -2.75 15.98
CA ILE A 17 4.12 -1.54 15.15
C ILE A 17 2.77 -1.46 14.44
N GLY A 18 1.76 -2.20 14.90
CA GLY A 18 0.36 -2.01 14.53
C GLY A 18 -0.17 -2.84 13.36
N PHE A 19 0.66 -3.60 12.67
CA PHE A 19 0.18 -4.61 11.72
C PHE A 19 -0.55 -5.72 12.46
N PHE A 20 -1.38 -6.49 11.76
CA PHE A 20 -2.10 -7.63 12.33
C PHE A 20 -2.88 -7.28 13.62
N GLU A 21 -3.45 -6.06 13.69
CA GLU A 21 -4.07 -5.53 14.91
C GLU A 21 -5.08 -6.50 15.53
N ALA A 22 -5.86 -7.21 14.69
CA ALA A 22 -6.84 -8.21 15.10
C ALA A 22 -6.23 -9.45 15.79
N TYR A 23 -4.94 -9.72 15.55
CA TYR A 23 -4.21 -10.90 16.02
C TYR A 23 -3.13 -10.56 17.06
N SER A 24 -2.84 -9.26 17.27
CA SER A 24 -1.80 -8.76 18.19
C SER A 24 -1.84 -9.34 19.61
N LYS A 25 -3.02 -9.71 20.10
CA LYS A 25 -3.25 -10.24 21.46
C LYS A 25 -3.30 -11.76 21.57
N LEU A 26 -3.19 -12.47 20.45
CA LEU A 26 -3.21 -13.93 20.47
C LEU A 26 -1.95 -14.49 21.16
N PRO A 27 -2.02 -15.68 21.76
CA PRO A 27 -0.84 -16.46 22.13
C PRO A 27 0.09 -16.72 20.92
N ASP A 28 1.37 -16.96 21.18
CA ASP A 28 2.38 -17.19 20.12
C ASP A 28 2.02 -18.36 19.21
N GLU A 29 1.51 -19.46 19.77
CA GLU A 29 1.10 -20.66 19.03
C GLU A 29 -0.04 -20.32 18.04
N ASP A 30 -1.11 -19.69 18.53
CA ASP A 30 -2.27 -19.27 17.72
C ASP A 30 -1.88 -18.24 16.66
N LEU A 31 -0.98 -17.29 16.99
CA LEU A 31 -0.49 -16.29 16.05
C LEU A 31 0.24 -16.95 14.89
N ILE A 32 1.14 -17.89 15.17
CA ILE A 32 1.87 -18.62 14.12
C ILE A 32 0.94 -19.44 13.23
N GLU A 33 -0.04 -20.13 13.82
CA GLU A 33 -1.02 -20.88 13.04
C GLU A 33 -1.79 -19.99 12.07
N ILE A 34 -2.20 -18.79 12.50
CA ILE A 34 -2.86 -17.81 11.63
C ILE A 34 -1.94 -17.32 10.53
N ILE A 35 -0.68 -16.98 10.84
CA ILE A 35 0.26 -16.50 9.80
C ILE A 35 0.54 -17.58 8.77
N ILE A 36 0.72 -18.83 9.18
CA ILE A 36 0.87 -19.97 8.25
C ILE A 36 -0.37 -20.12 7.37
N PHE A 37 -1.56 -19.98 7.96
CA PHE A 37 -2.82 -20.03 7.22
C PHE A 37 -2.95 -18.89 6.20
N LEU A 38 -2.63 -17.65 6.58
CA LEU A 38 -2.64 -16.49 5.69
C LEU A 38 -1.63 -16.65 4.55
N LYS A 39 -0.42 -17.14 4.86
CA LYS A 39 0.61 -17.43 3.85
C LYS A 39 0.11 -18.44 2.82
N ARG A 40 -0.52 -19.53 3.25
CA ARG A 40 -1.11 -20.52 2.32
C ARG A 40 -2.17 -19.89 1.40
N ILE A 41 -3.04 -19.03 1.93
CA ILE A 41 -4.05 -18.32 1.10
C ILE A 41 -3.37 -17.40 0.09
N SER A 42 -2.31 -16.69 0.50
CA SER A 42 -1.55 -15.80 -0.40
C SER A 42 -0.93 -16.59 -1.56
N GLU A 43 -0.29 -17.73 -1.26
CA GLU A 43 0.31 -18.62 -2.26
C GLU A 43 -0.73 -19.19 -3.23
N GLU A 44 -1.89 -19.63 -2.73
CA GLU A 44 -3.00 -20.11 -3.57
C GLU A 44 -3.51 -19.01 -4.52
N ARG A 45 -3.59 -17.75 -4.06
CA ARG A 45 -3.97 -16.62 -4.91
C ARG A 45 -2.94 -16.36 -5.99
N ARG A 46 -1.65 -16.30 -5.64
CA ARG A 46 -0.57 -16.11 -6.63
C ARG A 46 -0.61 -17.19 -7.71
N TYR A 47 -0.78 -18.45 -7.29
CA TYR A 47 -0.93 -19.56 -8.23
C TYR A 47 -2.16 -19.40 -9.13
N TYR A 48 -3.30 -18.95 -8.61
CA TYR A 48 -4.48 -18.71 -9.41
C TYR A 48 -4.24 -17.62 -10.47
N TYR A 49 -3.66 -16.49 -10.07
CA TYR A 49 -3.38 -15.37 -10.99
C TYR A 49 -2.32 -15.71 -12.04
N SER A 50 -1.25 -16.42 -11.66
CA SER A 50 -0.21 -16.87 -12.60
C SER A 50 -0.77 -17.80 -13.68
N ASN A 51 -1.83 -18.57 -13.39
CA ASN A 51 -2.46 -19.46 -14.36
C ASN A 51 -3.55 -18.80 -15.23
N LEU A 52 -4.01 -17.60 -14.88
CA LEU A 52 -5.00 -16.86 -15.70
C LEU A 52 -4.37 -16.08 -16.85
N ALA A 53 -3.06 -15.81 -16.81
CA ALA A 53 -2.31 -15.12 -17.85
C ALA A 53 -1.13 -15.99 -18.36
N PRO A 54 -1.40 -17.12 -19.05
CA PRO A 54 -0.38 -18.10 -19.42
C PRO A 54 0.69 -17.58 -20.40
N ASP A 55 0.45 -16.46 -21.08
CA ASP A 55 1.29 -16.01 -22.19
C ASP A 55 2.44 -15.04 -21.78
N HIS A 56 2.55 -14.65 -20.50
CA HIS A 56 3.49 -13.60 -20.07
C HIS A 56 4.37 -13.92 -18.86
N LEU A 57 4.38 -15.17 -18.36
CA LEU A 57 5.28 -15.51 -17.26
C LEU A 57 6.73 -15.60 -17.75
N LEU A 58 7.57 -14.66 -17.27
CA LEU A 58 8.96 -14.96 -16.94
C LEU A 58 8.95 -16.28 -16.16
N SER A 59 9.75 -17.25 -16.60
CA SER A 59 9.75 -18.57 -15.97
C SER A 59 9.94 -18.42 -14.46
N LEU A 60 9.15 -19.13 -13.65
CA LEU A 60 9.37 -19.19 -12.20
C LEU A 60 10.80 -19.62 -11.81
N ASP A 61 11.57 -20.17 -12.76
CA ASP A 61 12.99 -20.47 -12.64
C ASP A 61 13.92 -19.22 -12.65
N GLU A 62 13.47 -18.07 -13.16
CA GLU A 62 14.23 -16.79 -13.19
C GLU A 62 14.08 -15.95 -11.92
N VAL A 63 13.18 -16.32 -10.99
CA VAL A 63 13.14 -15.75 -9.63
C VAL A 63 14.18 -16.42 -8.71
N ASN A 64 15.13 -17.19 -9.27
CA ASN A 64 16.42 -17.44 -8.62
C ASN A 64 17.34 -16.22 -8.80
N TYR A 65 16.94 -15.07 -8.25
CA TYR A 65 17.86 -13.96 -8.05
C TYR A 65 18.87 -14.40 -6.98
N GLN A 66 19.95 -15.06 -7.41
CA GLN A 66 21.14 -15.21 -6.58
C GLN A 66 21.77 -13.82 -6.43
N ALA A 67 21.23 -13.03 -5.51
CA ALA A 67 21.97 -11.93 -4.93
C ALA A 67 23.29 -12.54 -4.44
N SER A 68 24.40 -12.13 -5.03
CA SER A 68 25.72 -12.48 -4.53
C SER A 68 25.87 -11.79 -3.17
N ILE A 69 25.46 -12.48 -2.11
CA ILE A 69 25.59 -12.00 -0.74
C ILE A 69 27.10 -11.91 -0.48
N ASP A 70 27.60 -10.68 -0.42
CA ASP A 70 28.93 -10.38 0.07
C ASP A 70 28.98 -10.77 1.56
N PRO A 71 29.67 -11.85 1.94
CA PRO A 71 29.67 -12.35 3.31
C PRO A 71 30.34 -11.37 4.28
N SER A 72 31.06 -10.35 3.77
CA SER A 72 31.73 -9.34 4.60
C SER A 72 30.81 -8.22 5.08
N LYS A 73 29.55 -8.17 4.59
CA LYS A 73 28.50 -7.24 5.06
C LYS A 73 27.57 -7.87 6.11
N GLU A 74 28.10 -8.74 6.97
CA GLU A 74 27.44 -9.18 8.21
C GLU A 74 27.32 -8.02 9.23
N HIS A 75 26.53 -7.01 8.89
CA HIS A 75 25.78 -6.28 9.91
C HIS A 75 24.48 -7.06 10.14
N LYS A 76 24.43 -7.72 11.29
CA LYS A 76 23.27 -8.44 11.85
C LYS A 76 21.91 -7.77 11.56
N LEU A 77 20.89 -8.62 11.37
CA LEU A 77 19.47 -8.44 11.73
C LEU A 77 18.49 -7.81 10.73
N PHE A 78 18.76 -7.84 9.42
CA PHE A 78 17.72 -7.56 8.43
C PHE A 78 17.67 -8.62 7.36
N ASP A 79 16.51 -9.27 7.25
CA ASP A 79 16.18 -10.18 6.17
C ASP A 79 14.96 -9.58 5.48
N GLU A 80 15.24 -8.65 4.55
CA GLU A 80 14.27 -7.95 3.70
C GLU A 80 13.15 -8.88 3.24
N GLU A 81 13.56 -10.03 2.71
CA GLU A 81 12.67 -11.04 2.14
C GLU A 81 11.68 -11.59 3.19
N LYS A 82 12.15 -11.90 4.40
CA LYS A 82 11.29 -12.37 5.48
C LYS A 82 10.29 -11.31 5.90
N ASP A 83 10.73 -10.07 6.06
CA ASP A 83 9.86 -8.97 6.49
C ASP A 83 8.74 -8.75 5.46
N TYR A 84 9.04 -8.81 4.16
CA TYR A 84 8.04 -8.69 3.09
C TYR A 84 7.04 -9.83 3.09
N GLN A 85 7.51 -11.08 3.21
CA GLN A 85 6.65 -12.25 3.28
C GLN A 85 5.64 -12.18 4.44
N ILE A 86 5.96 -11.45 5.51
CA ILE A 86 5.03 -11.24 6.61
C ILE A 86 4.12 -10.05 6.32
N VAL A 87 4.68 -8.89 6.00
CA VAL A 87 3.92 -7.64 5.80
C VAL A 87 2.81 -7.79 4.77
N GLU A 88 3.08 -8.46 3.66
CA GLU A 88 2.09 -8.66 2.59
C GLU A 88 0.84 -9.45 3.03
N LEU A 89 0.94 -10.21 4.12
CA LEU A 89 -0.17 -10.99 4.67
C LEU A 89 -1.19 -10.10 5.38
N ASP A 90 -0.83 -8.88 5.78
CA ASP A 90 -1.77 -7.92 6.35
C ASP A 90 -2.53 -7.19 5.24
N THR A 91 -3.48 -7.90 4.63
CA THR A 91 -4.33 -7.36 3.56
C THR A 91 -5.27 -6.25 4.02
N LYS A 92 -5.23 -5.84 5.30
CA LYS A 92 -5.94 -4.66 5.82
C LYS A 92 -5.07 -3.41 5.84
N ARG A 93 -3.80 -3.51 5.46
CA ARG A 93 -2.85 -2.40 5.39
C ARG A 93 -2.05 -2.38 4.10
N VAL A 94 -1.95 -3.50 3.40
CA VAL A 94 -1.05 -3.69 2.26
C VAL A 94 -1.81 -4.06 1.00
N ILE A 95 -1.49 -3.39 -0.11
CA ILE A 95 -1.81 -3.81 -1.47
C ILE A 95 -0.50 -4.25 -2.15
N CYS A 96 -0.50 -5.46 -2.69
CA CYS A 96 0.58 -5.97 -3.53
C CYS A 96 0.30 -5.60 -4.98
N ALA A 97 1.10 -4.70 -5.54
CA ALA A 97 0.79 -4.05 -6.83
C ALA A 97 1.27 -4.84 -8.06
N ASN A 98 1.86 -6.01 -7.91
CA ASN A 98 2.39 -6.80 -9.03
C ASN A 98 1.35 -7.08 -10.12
N HIS A 99 0.09 -7.30 -9.70
CA HIS A 99 -1.03 -7.55 -10.61
C HIS A 99 -1.41 -6.33 -11.46
N TYR A 100 -1.00 -5.14 -11.03
CA TYR A 100 -1.27 -3.88 -11.72
C TYR A 100 -0.14 -3.58 -12.72
N ILE A 101 1.11 -3.80 -12.31
CA ILE A 101 2.32 -3.46 -13.07
C ILE A 101 2.35 -4.15 -14.45
N GLU A 102 2.01 -5.43 -14.55
CA GLU A 102 2.08 -6.15 -15.85
C GLU A 102 1.15 -5.56 -16.91
N SER A 103 0.02 -4.96 -16.53
CA SER A 103 -0.87 -4.24 -17.46
C SER A 103 -0.38 -2.83 -17.82
N PHE A 104 0.54 -2.24 -17.06
CA PHE A 104 0.98 -0.84 -17.24
C PHE A 104 2.22 -0.68 -18.13
N TRP A 105 3.08 -1.69 -18.24
CA TRP A 105 4.32 -1.61 -19.01
C TRP A 105 4.24 -2.19 -20.43
N GLY A 106 3.04 -2.53 -20.91
CA GLY A 106 2.80 -2.83 -22.32
C GLY A 106 2.73 -1.56 -23.16
N ASP A 107 3.10 -1.64 -24.45
CA ASP A 107 3.08 -0.50 -25.39
C ASP A 107 1.67 0.11 -25.58
N ASP A 108 0.61 -0.61 -25.21
CA ASP A 108 -0.79 -0.18 -25.29
C ASP A 108 -1.44 -0.20 -23.89
N LEU A 109 -1.45 0.94 -23.21
CA LEU A 109 -2.24 1.11 -21.99
C LEU A 109 -3.73 0.85 -22.29
N PRO A 110 -4.44 0.05 -21.47
CA PRO A 110 -5.86 -0.15 -21.65
C PRO A 110 -6.58 1.22 -21.57
N PRO A 111 -7.66 1.43 -22.35
CA PRO A 111 -8.40 2.66 -22.27
C PRO A 111 -9.00 2.81 -20.87
N TYR A 112 -8.97 4.04 -20.37
CA TYR A 112 -9.58 4.41 -19.09
C TYR A 112 -11.01 3.87 -18.96
N LYS A 113 -11.31 3.27 -17.81
CA LYS A 113 -12.65 2.87 -17.39
C LYS A 113 -12.92 3.38 -15.98
N PHE A 114 -14.00 4.14 -15.83
CA PHE A 114 -14.42 4.67 -14.53
C PHE A 114 -14.62 3.55 -13.49
N GLU A 115 -15.10 2.37 -13.89
CA GLU A 115 -15.32 1.25 -13.00
C GLU A 115 -14.02 0.72 -12.38
N ASP A 116 -12.91 0.74 -13.12
CA ASP A 116 -11.62 0.25 -12.62
C ASP A 116 -11.03 1.23 -11.60
N PHE A 117 -11.24 2.54 -11.82
CA PHE A 117 -10.93 3.55 -10.82
C PHE A 117 -11.73 3.39 -9.53
N VAL A 118 -13.04 3.15 -9.64
CA VAL A 118 -13.91 2.96 -8.47
C VAL A 118 -13.46 1.74 -7.67
N LYS A 119 -13.11 0.63 -8.33
CA LYS A 119 -12.54 -0.55 -7.65
C LYS A 119 -11.25 -0.21 -6.92
N LEU A 120 -10.35 0.55 -7.55
CA LEU A 120 -9.10 0.93 -6.92
C LEU A 120 -9.32 1.83 -5.69
N LEU A 121 -10.25 2.80 -5.76
CA LEU A 121 -10.66 3.59 -4.60
C LEU A 121 -11.22 2.71 -3.47
N GLU A 122 -11.99 1.67 -3.80
CA GLU A 122 -12.50 0.71 -2.83
C GLU A 122 -11.36 -0.10 -2.18
N GLU A 123 -10.35 -0.53 -2.94
CA GLU A 123 -9.17 -1.20 -2.39
C GLU A 123 -8.37 -0.29 -1.45
N LEU A 124 -8.11 0.96 -1.85
CA LEU A 124 -7.47 1.95 -0.98
C LEU A 124 -8.30 2.21 0.28
N SER A 125 -9.63 2.27 0.15
CA SER A 125 -10.52 2.42 1.30
C SER A 125 -10.42 1.24 2.27
N LYS A 126 -10.35 0.00 1.75
CA LYS A 126 -10.20 -1.22 2.56
C LYS A 126 -8.92 -1.21 3.39
N ILE A 127 -7.80 -0.77 2.81
CA ILE A 127 -6.52 -0.72 3.54
C ILE A 127 -6.32 0.56 4.38
N SER A 128 -7.20 1.54 4.25
CA SER A 128 -7.09 2.84 4.95
C SER A 128 -7.43 2.79 6.45
N ARG A 129 -7.90 1.64 6.98
CA ARG A 129 -8.41 1.49 8.35
C ARG A 129 -9.52 2.49 8.71
N GLY A 130 -10.32 2.88 7.71
CA GLY A 130 -11.42 3.83 7.86
C GLY A 130 -11.01 5.30 7.84
N ASN A 131 -9.73 5.61 7.60
CA ASN A 131 -9.26 6.98 7.39
C ASN A 131 -9.64 7.52 6.00
N PHE A 132 -9.92 6.64 5.04
CA PHE A 132 -10.38 6.95 3.70
C PHE A 132 -11.67 6.18 3.39
N ILE A 133 -12.82 6.87 3.42
CA ILE A 133 -14.13 6.28 3.10
C ILE A 133 -14.82 7.15 2.04
N PRO A 134 -14.47 6.95 0.75
CA PRO A 134 -15.12 7.66 -0.34
C PRO A 134 -16.57 7.20 -0.46
N ASN A 135 -17.46 8.14 -0.73
CA ASN A 135 -18.87 7.90 -1.05
C ASN A 135 -19.33 8.89 -2.11
N GLU A 136 -20.49 8.61 -2.72
CA GLU A 136 -21.04 9.45 -3.80
C GLU A 136 -20.01 9.72 -4.91
N ILE A 137 -19.27 8.68 -5.32
CA ILE A 137 -18.24 8.78 -6.35
C ILE A 137 -18.93 9.03 -7.70
N VAL A 138 -18.58 10.13 -8.35
CA VAL A 138 -19.13 10.54 -9.64
C VAL A 138 -18.03 11.00 -10.58
N GLU A 139 -18.16 10.68 -11.85
CA GLU A 139 -17.35 11.25 -12.91
C GLU A 139 -17.95 12.60 -13.33
N SER A 140 -17.17 13.67 -13.20
CA SER A 140 -17.61 15.07 -13.39
C SER A 140 -17.02 15.75 -14.63
N GLY A 141 -16.32 15.00 -15.48
CA GLY A 141 -15.65 15.47 -16.69
C GLY A 141 -14.84 14.35 -17.32
N LYS A 142 -14.01 14.65 -18.33
CA LYS A 142 -13.04 13.66 -18.82
C LYS A 142 -12.02 13.40 -17.71
N GLU A 143 -12.04 12.20 -17.13
CA GLU A 143 -11.06 11.74 -16.13
C GLU A 143 -11.04 12.57 -14.83
N GLN A 144 -12.06 13.39 -14.59
CA GLN A 144 -12.22 14.12 -13.33
C GLN A 144 -13.23 13.41 -12.45
N ILE A 145 -12.78 13.02 -11.26
CA ILE A 145 -13.58 12.19 -10.35
C ILE A 145 -13.80 12.96 -9.07
N SER A 146 -15.06 13.06 -8.68
CA SER A 146 -15.46 13.74 -7.46
C SER A 146 -16.11 12.74 -6.52
N PHE A 147 -15.83 12.88 -5.22
CA PHE A 147 -16.43 12.05 -4.18
C PHE A 147 -16.52 12.85 -2.89
N LYS A 148 -17.31 12.34 -1.96
CA LYS A 148 -17.38 12.84 -0.59
C LYS A 148 -16.59 11.92 0.33
N LEU A 149 -15.79 12.51 1.21
CA LEU A 149 -15.15 11.78 2.29
C LEU A 149 -16.00 11.84 3.55
N LYS A 150 -16.29 10.66 4.09
CA LYS A 150 -16.90 10.53 5.42
C LYS A 150 -15.79 10.29 6.44
N TYR A 151 -15.36 11.34 7.12
CA TYR A 151 -14.53 11.19 8.30
C TYR A 151 -15.41 10.83 9.49
N CYS A 152 -14.91 9.97 10.38
CA CYS A 152 -15.51 9.71 11.67
C CYS A 152 -15.76 11.05 12.41
N ASN A 153 -17.02 11.46 12.50
CA ASN A 153 -17.54 12.63 13.23
C ASN A 153 -17.36 14.03 12.61
N PHE A 154 -17.06 14.15 11.31
CA PHE A 154 -16.96 15.48 10.65
C PHE A 154 -17.96 15.68 9.50
N VAL A 155 -18.12 16.95 9.13
CA VAL A 155 -18.87 17.39 7.94
C VAL A 155 -18.28 16.70 6.70
N PRO A 156 -19.10 16.14 5.81
CA PRO A 156 -18.62 15.56 4.56
C PRO A 156 -17.78 16.57 3.78
N VAL A 157 -16.56 16.15 3.40
CA VAL A 157 -15.67 16.97 2.58
C VAL A 157 -15.84 16.55 1.14
N HIS A 158 -16.12 17.51 0.26
CA HIS A 158 -16.11 17.28 -1.17
C HIS A 158 -14.66 17.27 -1.67
N CYS A 159 -14.27 16.17 -2.29
CA CYS A 159 -12.99 15.99 -2.93
C CYS A 159 -13.19 15.87 -4.44
N SER A 160 -12.25 16.44 -5.20
CA SER A 160 -12.19 16.28 -6.64
C SER A 160 -10.75 15.96 -6.99
N LEU A 161 -10.55 14.84 -7.67
CA LEU A 161 -9.27 14.35 -8.14
C LEU A 161 -9.25 14.47 -9.67
N VAL A 162 -8.14 14.99 -10.17
CA VAL A 162 -7.74 14.89 -11.57
C VAL A 162 -6.45 14.09 -11.54
N PRO A 163 -6.49 12.78 -11.82
CA PRO A 163 -5.33 11.90 -11.69
C PRO A 163 -4.16 12.44 -12.52
N ASN A 164 -2.97 12.50 -11.91
CA ASN A 164 -1.76 13.00 -12.58
C ASN A 164 -1.06 11.94 -13.45
N GLY A 165 -1.82 10.97 -13.98
CA GLY A 165 -1.34 9.84 -14.77
C GLY A 165 -2.45 8.80 -14.99
N PRO A 166 -2.09 7.56 -15.34
CA PRO A 166 -3.04 6.45 -15.44
C PRO A 166 -3.86 6.33 -14.15
N PRO A 167 -5.19 6.56 -14.21
CA PRO A 167 -6.03 6.65 -13.03
C PRO A 167 -6.22 5.29 -12.33
N ASP A 168 -5.92 4.21 -13.03
CA ASP A 168 -5.89 2.83 -12.58
C ASP A 168 -4.57 2.41 -11.92
N ASP A 169 -3.56 3.29 -11.86
CA ASP A 169 -2.32 3.04 -11.13
C ASP A 169 -2.52 3.27 -9.61
N PRO A 170 -2.37 2.24 -8.76
CA PRO A 170 -2.56 2.33 -7.30
C PRO A 170 -1.63 3.34 -6.64
N PHE A 171 -0.39 3.46 -7.11
CA PHE A 171 0.58 4.39 -6.54
C PHE A 171 0.23 5.82 -6.89
N ILE A 172 -0.22 6.04 -8.13
CA ILE A 172 -0.61 7.37 -8.57
C ILE A 172 -1.78 7.89 -7.77
N LEU A 173 -2.83 7.06 -7.70
CA LEU A 173 -4.03 7.43 -6.98
C LEU A 173 -3.81 7.57 -5.47
N ALA A 174 -2.99 6.70 -4.87
CA ALA A 174 -2.70 6.77 -3.44
C ALA A 174 -2.02 8.09 -3.04
N GLY A 175 -1.08 8.56 -3.85
CA GLY A 175 -0.42 9.83 -3.57
C GLY A 175 -1.29 11.05 -3.88
N ASP A 176 -2.21 10.99 -4.84
CA ASP A 176 -3.26 12.01 -5.02
C ASP A 176 -4.25 12.04 -3.83
N ILE A 177 -4.41 10.92 -3.11
CA ILE A 177 -5.29 10.79 -1.93
C ILE A 177 -4.61 11.21 -0.62
N ASN A 178 -3.31 10.99 -0.44
CA ASN A 178 -2.57 11.34 0.77
C ASN A 178 -2.85 12.75 1.33
N PRO A 179 -3.02 13.81 0.52
CA PRO A 179 -3.34 15.14 1.03
C PRO A 179 -4.69 15.21 1.75
N THR A 180 -5.63 14.33 1.40
CA THR A 180 -6.90 14.17 2.10
C THR A 180 -6.76 13.44 3.45
N LEU A 181 -5.64 12.75 3.68
CA LEU A 181 -5.37 12.00 4.90
C LEU A 181 -4.53 12.76 5.94
N LEU A 182 -4.03 13.96 5.62
CA LEU A 182 -3.09 14.73 6.46
C LEU A 182 -3.57 14.89 7.93
N GLY A 183 -4.87 15.02 8.17
CA GLY A 183 -5.45 15.17 9.51
C GLY A 183 -5.62 13.85 10.29
N THR A 184 -5.37 12.70 9.66
CA THR A 184 -5.60 11.38 10.25
C THR A 184 -4.35 10.80 10.92
N GLY A 185 -3.18 11.35 10.62
CA GLY A 185 -1.88 10.81 11.06
C GLY A 185 -1.41 9.59 10.28
N TYR A 186 -2.11 9.22 9.20
CA TYR A 186 -1.74 8.13 8.29
C TYR A 186 -1.57 8.64 6.86
N GLN A 187 -0.74 7.94 6.09
CA GLN A 187 -0.60 8.12 4.65
C GLN A 187 -0.27 6.78 3.97
N PHE A 188 -0.57 6.69 2.69
CA PHE A 188 -0.13 5.61 1.84
C PHE A 188 1.34 5.82 1.45
N GLU A 189 2.11 4.75 1.54
CA GLU A 189 3.54 4.72 1.36
C GLU A 189 3.92 3.65 0.35
N HIS A 190 4.88 4.00 -0.50
CA HIS A 190 5.45 3.09 -1.49
C HIS A 190 6.74 2.51 -0.93
N LEU A 191 6.75 1.21 -0.66
CA LEU A 191 7.93 0.52 -0.16
C LEU A 191 8.88 0.18 -1.32
N ASP A 192 10.13 0.63 -1.23
CA ASP A 192 11.21 0.36 -2.18
C ASP A 192 11.82 -1.03 -1.89
N CYS A 193 11.10 -2.09 -2.24
CA CYS A 193 11.43 -3.46 -1.86
C CYS A 193 11.77 -4.40 -3.02
N GLY A 194 11.99 -3.86 -4.22
CA GLY A 194 12.09 -4.68 -5.43
C GLY A 194 10.71 -5.24 -5.81
N ASP A 195 10.66 -6.52 -6.19
CA ASP A 195 9.45 -7.22 -6.63
C ASP A 195 9.03 -8.25 -5.54
N PRO A 196 7.85 -8.13 -4.89
CA PRO A 196 6.74 -7.25 -5.23
C PRO A 196 6.85 -5.81 -4.77
N ILE A 197 6.21 -4.92 -5.52
CA ILE A 197 6.00 -3.55 -5.07
C ILE A 197 4.80 -3.48 -4.13
N LEU A 198 5.01 -2.96 -2.92
CA LEU A 198 3.97 -2.83 -1.89
C LEU A 198 3.53 -1.39 -1.68
N LEU A 199 2.21 -1.18 -1.70
CA LEU A 199 1.56 0.03 -1.22
C LEU A 199 1.02 -0.22 0.19
N ILE A 200 1.42 0.60 1.17
CA ILE A 200 1.17 0.35 2.59
C ILE A 200 0.60 1.60 3.25
N LEU A 201 -0.44 1.46 4.09
CA LEU A 201 -0.86 2.56 4.97
C LEU A 201 -0.02 2.59 6.25
N LEU A 202 0.69 3.69 6.49
CA LEU A 202 1.53 3.90 7.67
C LEU A 202 1.24 5.24 8.34
N SER A 203 1.39 5.28 9.65
CA SER A 203 1.63 6.51 10.39
C SER A 203 3.11 6.91 10.37
N GLU A 204 3.39 8.17 10.70
CA GLU A 204 4.76 8.69 10.75
C GLU A 204 5.64 7.90 11.73
N ASP A 205 5.10 7.54 12.91
CA ASP A 205 5.82 6.78 13.92
C ASP A 205 6.12 5.35 13.44
N GLU A 206 5.17 4.69 12.77
CA GLU A 206 5.35 3.35 12.20
C GLU A 206 6.42 3.38 11.09
N LYS A 207 6.36 4.36 10.18
CA LYS A 207 7.36 4.57 9.13
C LYS A 207 8.75 4.80 9.72
N CYS A 208 8.87 5.69 10.71
CA CYS A 208 10.14 5.96 11.39
C CYS A 208 10.75 4.70 11.99
N LYS A 209 9.95 3.85 12.67
CA LYS A 209 10.41 2.58 13.23
C LYS A 209 10.88 1.61 12.14
N LEU A 210 10.16 1.48 11.04
CA LEU A 210 10.57 0.62 9.92
C LEU A 210 11.91 1.06 9.32
N ILE A 211 12.12 2.37 9.15
CA ILE A 211 13.39 2.91 8.67
C ILE A 211 14.51 2.64 9.68
N GLN A 212 14.28 2.89 10.97
CA GLN A 212 15.31 2.80 12.01
C GLN A 212 15.68 1.36 12.37
N ASP A 213 14.68 0.52 12.59
CA ASP A 213 14.85 -0.84 13.08
C ASP A 213 15.15 -1.82 11.95
N ARG A 214 14.55 -1.59 10.78
CA ARG A 214 14.63 -2.51 9.63
C ARG A 214 15.36 -1.92 8.43
N GLY A 215 15.76 -0.65 8.44
CA GLY A 215 16.47 -0.06 7.29
C GLY A 215 15.60 0.05 6.03
N TRP A 216 14.27 -0.02 6.18
CA TRP A 216 13.34 0.09 5.06
C TRP A 216 13.52 1.41 4.33
N LYS A 217 13.39 1.35 3.01
CA LYS A 217 13.40 2.52 2.14
C LYS A 217 12.03 2.65 1.55
N PHE A 218 11.51 3.86 1.56
CA PHE A 218 10.29 4.21 0.88
C PHE A 218 10.67 5.06 -0.32
N LEU A 219 10.11 4.75 -1.48
CA LEU A 219 10.52 5.44 -2.71
C LEU A 219 10.21 6.94 -2.59
N PRO A 220 11.22 7.81 -2.81
CA PRO A 220 11.07 9.25 -2.63
C PRO A 220 10.29 9.98 -3.76
N ASP A 221 9.51 10.96 -3.31
CA ASP A 221 9.46 12.38 -3.73
C ASP A 221 8.75 12.86 -5.01
N TYR A 222 8.11 12.03 -5.85
CA TYR A 222 7.04 12.60 -6.71
C TYR A 222 5.75 12.90 -5.93
N TRP A 223 5.63 12.32 -4.74
CA TRP A 223 4.45 12.33 -3.88
C TRP A 223 4.62 13.15 -2.61
N MET A 224 5.86 13.52 -2.26
CA MET A 224 6.08 14.40 -1.14
C MET A 224 5.58 15.78 -1.52
N PHE A 225 4.50 16.21 -0.87
CA PHE A 225 4.34 17.62 -0.56
C PHE A 225 5.68 18.09 0.03
N ASP A 226 6.46 18.87 -0.71
CA ASP A 226 7.51 19.66 -0.09
C ASP A 226 6.78 20.58 0.91
N PRO A 227 6.96 20.39 2.24
CA PRO A 227 6.26 21.21 3.22
C PRO A 227 6.70 22.68 3.17
N THR A 228 7.78 22.99 2.45
CA THR A 228 8.24 24.35 2.14
C THR A 228 7.71 24.85 0.79
N ASP A 229 7.32 23.96 -0.12
CA ASP A 229 6.51 24.30 -1.28
C ASP A 229 5.04 24.42 -0.86
N ILE A 230 4.69 25.63 -0.44
CA ILE A 230 3.32 25.98 -0.06
C ILE A 230 2.38 25.96 -1.29
N SER A 231 2.86 25.76 -2.53
CA SER A 231 2.03 25.82 -3.74
C SER A 231 1.02 24.67 -3.84
N PRO A 232 1.38 23.37 -3.72
CA PRO A 232 0.40 22.29 -3.66
C PRO A 232 -0.49 22.38 -2.42
N TYR A 233 0.03 22.80 -1.27
CA TYR A 233 -0.76 23.04 -0.04
C TYR A 233 -1.77 24.17 -0.22
N MET A 234 -1.42 25.26 -0.90
CA MET A 234 -2.32 26.38 -1.18
C MET A 234 -3.26 26.08 -2.35
N GLN A 235 -2.88 25.23 -3.30
CA GLN A 235 -3.78 24.72 -4.35
C GLN A 235 -4.77 23.72 -3.78
N LEU A 236 -4.35 22.79 -2.94
CA LEU A 236 -5.24 21.86 -2.24
C LEU A 236 -6.15 22.60 -1.24
N LYS A 237 -5.65 23.59 -0.50
CA LYS A 237 -6.46 24.48 0.36
C LYS A 237 -7.35 25.45 -0.44
N ARG A 238 -7.03 25.71 -1.72
CA ARG A 238 -7.91 26.43 -2.68
C ARG A 238 -8.94 25.52 -3.35
N ASN A 239 -8.61 24.26 -3.60
CA ASN A 239 -9.43 23.27 -4.31
C ASN A 239 -10.37 22.53 -3.34
N LEU A 240 -9.87 22.18 -2.16
CA LEU A 240 -10.67 22.00 -0.95
C LEU A 240 -11.10 23.38 -0.47
N GLN A 241 -12.02 24.02 -1.20
CA GLN A 241 -12.82 25.08 -0.61
C GLN A 241 -13.68 24.44 0.50
N LEU A 242 -13.08 24.22 1.67
CA LEU A 242 -13.79 24.03 2.92
C LEU A 242 -14.49 25.35 3.23
N ARG A 243 -15.54 25.66 2.47
CA ARG A 243 -16.48 26.69 2.88
C ARG A 243 -17.21 26.11 4.09
N PRO A 244 -17.24 26.79 5.24
CA PRO A 244 -18.25 26.50 6.23
C PRO A 244 -19.60 26.58 5.52
N ILE A 245 -20.42 25.54 5.65
CA ILE A 245 -21.82 25.63 5.25
C ILE A 245 -22.47 26.51 6.32
N ASP A 246 -22.93 27.71 5.93
CA ASP A 246 -23.86 28.53 6.72
C ASP A 246 -25.24 27.88 6.80
#